data_AF-A0A3P1C9F2-F1
#
_entry.id   AF-A0A3P1C9F2-F1
#
_cell.length_a   1.000
_cell.length_b   1.000
_cell.length_c   1.000
_cell.angle_alpha   90.00
_cell.angle_beta   90.00
_cell.angle_gamma   90.00
#
_symmetry.space_group_name_H-M   'P 1'
#
loop_
_entity.id
_entity.type
_entity.pdbx_description
1 polymer ?
#
loop_
_entity_poly.entity_id
_entity_poly.type
_entity_poly.pdbx_seq_one_letter_code
_entity_poly.pdbx_strand_id
1 'polypeptide(L)'
;MALTPDQLTAIDRHLRKENWLLNEDLIAELTDHYANGIADQLATGVPFELAMSDIHKGFGGRKGLLKMEEDYQATQAKGNMRLLRTILVSYFSMPRLGITILFSLVIYGLNVMFPLLLKSDYTGFALATIAFISYCFAFRRLLYWNKTGFGRNDLANLVLQGFNALFLSFFYLRLFLPDKILLNLHPALTTLLGIVFFLYEASTLELLMQHKSNRLKRVKS
;
A
#
# COMPACT_ATOMS: atom_id res chain seq x y z
N MET A 1 6.54 -4.70 38.33
CA MET A 1 6.36 -6.17 38.40
C MET A 1 6.16 -6.65 36.97
N ALA A 2 6.83 -7.72 36.51
CA ALA A 2 6.66 -8.18 35.13
C ALA A 2 5.37 -9.02 35.01
N LEU A 3 4.58 -8.79 33.96
CA LEU A 3 3.38 -9.58 33.66
C LEU A 3 3.74 -11.01 33.27
N THR A 4 2.88 -11.96 33.60
CA THR A 4 3.06 -13.36 33.17
C THR A 4 2.71 -13.53 31.68
N PRO A 5 3.27 -14.55 31.01
CA PRO A 5 2.91 -14.85 29.62
C PRO A 5 1.41 -15.07 29.40
N ASP A 6 0.73 -15.66 30.38
CA ASP A 6 -0.72 -15.89 30.34
C ASP A 6 -1.50 -14.56 30.39
N GLN A 7 -1.04 -13.60 31.19
CA GLN A 7 -1.63 -12.26 31.28
C GLN A 7 -1.45 -11.47 29.98
N LEU A 8 -0.27 -11.54 29.36
CA LEU A 8 -0.03 -10.93 28.05
C LEU A 8 -0.91 -11.56 26.97
N THR A 9 -1.07 -12.89 26.99
CA THR A 9 -1.98 -13.60 26.07
C THR A 9 -3.43 -13.21 26.30
N ALA A 10 -3.83 -12.96 27.55
CA ALA A 10 -5.17 -12.47 27.88
C ALA A 10 -5.42 -11.06 27.35
N ILE A 11 -4.45 -10.15 27.44
CA ILE A 11 -4.51 -8.80 26.85
C ILE A 11 -4.67 -8.90 25.32
N ASP A 12 -3.82 -9.68 24.65
CA ASP A 12 -3.88 -9.85 23.19
C ASP A 12 -5.23 -10.42 22.74
N ARG A 13 -5.73 -11.44 23.46
CA ARG A 13 -7.06 -12.01 23.23
C ARG A 13 -8.17 -10.98 23.42
N HIS A 14 -8.10 -10.16 24.46
CA HIS A 14 -9.08 -9.11 24.73
C HIS A 14 -9.12 -8.07 23.60
N LEU A 15 -7.96 -7.62 23.12
CA LEU A 15 -7.87 -6.65 22.04
C LEU A 15 -8.36 -7.23 20.69
N ARG A 16 -7.95 -8.46 20.34
CA ARG A 16 -8.26 -9.08 19.04
C ARG A 16 -9.64 -9.72 18.97
N LYS A 17 -9.99 -10.56 19.94
CA LYS A 17 -11.21 -11.40 19.88
C LYS A 17 -12.43 -10.75 20.48
N GLU A 18 -12.26 -9.96 21.53
CA GLU A 18 -13.39 -9.35 22.25
C GLU A 18 -13.70 -7.96 21.69
N ASN A 19 -12.67 -7.17 21.36
CA ASN A 19 -12.83 -5.82 20.81
C ASN A 19 -12.77 -5.73 19.28
N TRP A 20 -12.31 -6.80 18.61
CA TRP A 20 -12.28 -6.93 17.14
C TRP A 20 -11.36 -5.93 16.45
N LEU A 21 -10.27 -5.56 17.11
CA LEU A 21 -9.23 -4.74 16.49
C LEU A 21 -8.52 -5.56 15.41
N LEU A 22 -8.24 -4.93 14.27
CA LEU A 22 -7.63 -5.57 13.10
C LEU A 22 -6.21 -5.04 12.82
N ASN A 23 -5.91 -3.83 13.25
CA ASN A 23 -4.62 -3.19 13.00
C ASN A 23 -3.53 -3.72 13.95
N GLU A 24 -2.61 -4.53 13.42
CA GLU A 24 -1.50 -5.14 14.17
C GLU A 24 -0.58 -4.14 14.86
N ASP A 25 -0.25 -3.02 14.21
CA ASP A 25 0.65 -2.02 14.77
C ASP A 25 -0.01 -1.33 15.98
N LEU A 26 -1.31 -1.01 15.86
CA LEU A 26 -2.08 -0.45 16.96
C LEU A 26 -2.30 -1.47 18.09
N ILE A 27 -2.54 -2.74 17.77
CA ILE A 27 -2.67 -3.79 18.79
C ILE A 27 -1.36 -3.93 19.57
N ALA A 28 -0.21 -3.89 18.92
CA ALA A 28 1.08 -3.94 19.60
C ALA A 28 1.25 -2.73 20.54
N GLU A 29 0.99 -1.51 20.05
CA GLU A 29 1.07 -0.29 20.86
C GLU A 29 0.09 -0.31 22.06
N LEU A 30 -1.15 -0.72 21.83
CA LEU A 30 -2.15 -0.87 22.89
C LEU A 30 -1.75 -1.98 23.88
N THR A 31 -1.17 -3.08 23.42
CA THR A 31 -0.68 -4.15 24.30
C THR A 31 0.39 -3.63 25.23
N ASP A 32 1.33 -2.82 24.75
CA ASP A 32 2.36 -2.20 25.58
C ASP A 32 1.75 -1.23 26.61
N HIS A 33 0.78 -0.41 26.19
CA HIS A 33 0.08 0.49 27.11
C HIS A 33 -0.74 -0.25 28.16
N TYR A 34 -1.47 -1.29 27.77
CA TYR A 34 -2.21 -2.15 28.68
C TYR A 34 -1.25 -2.86 29.64
N ALA A 35 -0.13 -3.38 29.14
CA ALA A 35 0.86 -4.08 29.94
C ALA A 35 1.43 -3.18 31.04
N ASN A 36 1.82 -1.95 30.67
CA ASN A 36 2.35 -0.97 31.63
C ASN A 36 1.27 -0.56 32.65
N GLY A 37 0.07 -0.19 32.21
CA GLY A 37 -1.00 0.24 33.10
C GLY A 37 -1.46 -0.84 34.08
N ILE A 38 -1.55 -2.09 33.63
CA ILE A 38 -1.92 -3.22 34.50
C ILE A 38 -0.77 -3.56 35.46
N ALA A 39 0.48 -3.51 35.02
CA ALA A 39 1.63 -3.75 35.89
C ALA A 39 1.70 -2.76 37.06
N ASP A 40 1.35 -1.49 36.81
CA ASP A 40 1.29 -0.44 37.84
C ASP A 40 0.17 -0.73 38.86
N GLN A 41 -1.02 -1.13 38.39
CA GLN A 41 -2.13 -1.46 39.29
C GLN A 41 -1.89 -2.75 40.08
N LEU A 42 -1.28 -3.76 39.47
CA LEU A 42 -0.86 -4.98 40.17
C LEU A 42 0.15 -4.67 41.28
N ALA A 43 1.07 -3.72 41.08
CA ALA A 43 2.01 -3.30 42.11
C ALA A 43 1.32 -2.65 43.33
N THR A 44 0.12 -2.10 43.16
CA THR A 44 -0.72 -1.57 44.25
C THR A 44 -1.64 -2.61 44.89
N GLY A 45 -1.58 -3.88 44.43
CA GLY A 45 -2.38 -4.98 44.96
C GLY A 45 -3.77 -5.12 44.32
N VAL A 46 -4.05 -4.40 43.23
CA VAL A 46 -5.31 -4.56 42.49
C VAL A 46 -5.27 -5.87 41.68
N PRO A 47 -6.31 -6.70 41.73
CA PRO A 47 -6.34 -7.94 40.96
C PRO A 47 -6.44 -7.68 39.45
N PHE A 48 -5.82 -8.54 38.65
CA PHE A 48 -5.66 -8.40 37.19
C PHE A 48 -6.96 -8.10 36.44
N GLU A 49 -8.06 -8.80 36.74
CA GLU A 49 -9.34 -8.63 36.04
C GLU A 49 -9.96 -7.23 36.26
N LEU A 50 -9.82 -6.70 37.48
CA LEU A 50 -10.24 -5.34 37.80
C LEU A 50 -9.36 -4.32 37.08
N ALA A 51 -8.04 -4.55 37.10
CA ALA A 51 -7.10 -3.69 36.41
C ALA A 51 -7.34 -3.65 34.89
N MET A 52 -7.60 -4.81 34.28
CA MET A 52 -7.96 -4.91 32.87
C MET A 52 -9.24 -4.13 32.54
N SER A 53 -10.28 -4.29 33.36
CA SER A 53 -11.56 -3.58 33.19
C SER A 53 -11.42 -2.08 33.35
N ASP A 54 -10.64 -1.63 34.32
CA ASP A 54 -10.43 -0.21 34.60
C ASP A 54 -9.59 0.47 33.51
N ILE A 55 -8.52 -0.18 33.05
CA ILE A 55 -7.74 0.28 31.90
C ILE A 55 -8.62 0.32 30.64
N HIS A 56 -9.43 -0.72 30.39
CA HIS A 56 -10.35 -0.76 29.26
C HIS A 56 -11.37 0.39 29.29
N LYS A 57 -11.95 0.70 30.45
CA LYS A 57 -12.82 1.86 30.63
C LYS A 57 -12.07 3.18 30.42
N GLY A 58 -10.80 3.26 30.85
CA GLY A 58 -9.93 4.41 30.62
C GLY A 58 -9.75 4.73 29.13
N PHE A 59 -9.71 3.71 28.27
CA PHE A 59 -9.71 3.86 26.82
C PHE A 59 -11.08 4.18 26.20
N GLY A 60 -12.13 4.38 27.01
CA GLY A 60 -13.50 4.60 26.53
C GLY A 60 -14.24 3.30 26.17
N GLY A 61 -13.76 2.16 26.68
CA GLY A 61 -14.26 0.83 26.39
C GLY A 61 -14.13 0.46 24.91
N ARG A 62 -14.97 -0.48 24.45
CA ARG A 62 -14.95 -0.93 23.05
C ARG A 62 -15.13 0.19 22.03
N LYS A 63 -16.03 1.14 22.28
CA LYS A 63 -16.28 2.27 21.36
C LYS A 63 -15.06 3.18 21.25
N GLY A 64 -14.36 3.42 22.35
CA GLY A 64 -13.14 4.21 22.35
C GLY A 64 -12.00 3.52 21.61
N LEU A 65 -11.81 2.20 21.83
CA LEU A 65 -10.81 1.42 21.10
C LEU A 65 -11.06 1.38 19.59
N LEU A 66 -12.31 1.18 19.16
CA LEU A 66 -12.66 1.21 17.74
C LEU A 66 -12.45 2.60 17.13
N LYS A 67 -12.81 3.67 17.87
CA LYS A 67 -12.55 5.04 17.44
C LYS A 67 -11.04 5.31 17.31
N MET A 68 -10.23 4.81 18.24
CA MET A 68 -8.77 4.90 18.15
C MET A 68 -8.23 4.17 16.90
N GLU A 69 -8.80 3.02 16.54
CA GLU A 69 -8.45 2.32 15.30
C GLU A 69 -8.84 3.12 14.05
N GLU A 70 -10.05 3.68 14.01
CA GLU A 70 -10.49 4.57 12.92
C GLU A 70 -9.58 5.80 12.79
N ASP A 71 -9.25 6.45 13.91
CA ASP A 71 -8.38 7.63 13.94
C ASP A 71 -6.93 7.28 13.54
N TYR A 72 -6.44 6.12 13.94
CA TYR A 72 -5.13 5.60 13.54
C TYR A 72 -5.09 5.33 12.04
N GLN A 73 -6.09 4.64 11.49
CA GLN A 73 -6.21 4.39 10.05
C GLN A 73 -6.34 5.70 9.25
N ALA A 74 -7.15 6.64 9.71
CA ALA A 74 -7.32 7.94 9.07
C ALA A 74 -6.02 8.74 9.07
N THR A 75 -5.26 8.69 10.17
CA THR A 75 -3.96 9.36 10.28
C THR A 75 -2.92 8.70 9.39
N GLN A 76 -2.88 7.37 9.36
CA GLN A 76 -2.00 6.61 8.48
C GLN A 76 -2.32 6.87 7.00
N ALA A 77 -3.59 6.89 6.63
CA ALA A 77 -4.03 7.21 5.27
C ALA A 77 -3.62 8.64 4.86
N LYS A 78 -3.80 9.63 5.75
CA LYS A 78 -3.35 11.01 5.51
C LYS A 78 -1.83 11.09 5.38
N GLY A 79 -1.08 10.37 6.22
CA GLY A 79 0.37 10.28 6.16
C GLY A 79 0.84 9.69 4.82
N ASN A 80 0.22 8.58 4.40
CA ASN A 80 0.50 7.90 3.14
C ASN A 80 0.20 8.80 1.94
N MET A 81 -0.92 9.52 1.97
CA MET A 81 -1.27 10.48 0.91
C MET A 81 -0.28 11.65 0.82
N ARG A 82 0.17 12.19 1.97
CA ARG A 82 1.21 13.23 2.00
C ARG A 82 2.52 12.72 1.43
N LEU A 83 2.92 11.50 1.81
CA LEU A 83 4.15 10.87 1.31
C LEU A 83 4.05 10.61 -0.19
N LEU A 84 2.93 10.06 -0.66
CA LEU A 84 2.67 9.84 -2.08
C LEU A 84 2.77 11.14 -2.87
N ARG A 85 2.18 12.23 -2.38
CA ARG A 85 2.28 13.55 -3.00
C ARG A 85 3.73 14.03 -3.06
N THR A 86 4.49 13.88 -1.98
CA THR A 86 5.91 14.25 -1.95
C THR A 86 6.73 13.45 -2.97
N ILE A 87 6.52 12.14 -3.06
CA ILE A 87 7.15 11.28 -4.07
C ILE A 87 6.76 11.74 -5.48
N LEU A 88 5.47 11.98 -5.73
CA LEU A 88 4.97 12.39 -7.03
C LEU A 88 5.59 13.73 -7.48
N VAL A 89 5.65 14.70 -6.57
CA VAL A 89 6.31 16.00 -6.83
C VAL A 89 7.81 15.81 -7.05
N SER A 90 8.45 14.82 -6.41
CA SER A 90 9.88 14.54 -6.61
C SER A 90 10.24 14.18 -8.05
N TYR A 91 9.32 13.56 -8.82
CA TYR A 91 9.54 13.25 -10.25
C TYR A 91 9.62 14.49 -11.15
N PHE A 92 9.15 15.64 -10.66
CA PHE A 92 9.29 16.94 -11.31
C PHE A 92 10.49 17.75 -10.78
N SER A 93 11.29 17.17 -9.89
CA SER A 93 12.52 17.77 -9.37
C SER A 93 13.77 17.09 -9.93
N MET A 94 14.88 17.82 -10.02
CA MET A 94 16.17 17.24 -10.40
C MET A 94 16.67 16.28 -9.31
N PRO A 95 17.28 15.12 -9.65
CA PRO A 95 17.66 14.65 -10.98
C PRO A 95 16.58 13.83 -11.72
N ARG A 96 15.47 13.51 -11.04
CA ARG A 96 14.42 12.60 -11.56
C ARG A 96 13.69 13.19 -12.77
N LEU A 97 13.60 14.51 -12.86
CA LEU A 97 13.04 15.23 -14.00
C LEU A 97 13.64 14.75 -15.34
N GLY A 98 14.95 14.50 -15.41
CA GLY A 98 15.61 14.04 -16.63
C GLY A 98 15.09 12.68 -17.10
N ILE A 99 14.84 11.77 -16.16
CA ILE A 99 14.25 10.45 -16.44
C ILE A 99 12.79 10.61 -16.89
N THR A 100 12.02 11.45 -16.21
CA THR A 100 10.62 11.72 -16.56
C THR A 100 10.52 12.29 -17.98
N ILE A 101 11.39 13.24 -18.35
CA ILE A 101 11.44 13.83 -19.71
C ILE A 101 11.85 12.79 -20.75
N LEU A 102 12.92 12.03 -20.49
CA LEU A 102 13.39 10.99 -21.41
C LEU A 102 12.29 9.96 -21.68
N PHE A 103 11.62 9.49 -20.63
CA PHE A 103 10.52 8.54 -20.74
C PHE A 103 9.32 9.14 -21.51
N SER A 104 9.00 10.41 -21.26
CA SER A 104 7.96 11.15 -21.99
C SER A 104 8.25 11.23 -23.48
N LEU A 105 9.51 11.50 -23.85
CA LEU A 105 9.95 11.54 -25.25
C LEU A 105 9.86 10.18 -25.93
N VAL A 106 10.21 9.10 -25.22
CA VAL A 106 10.09 7.72 -25.72
C VAL A 106 8.62 7.37 -25.98
N ILE A 107 7.73 7.63 -25.02
CA ILE A 107 6.29 7.38 -25.19
C ILE A 107 5.73 8.21 -26.34
N TYR A 108 6.09 9.49 -26.43
CA TYR A 108 5.68 10.35 -27.52
C TYR A 108 6.14 9.82 -28.88
N GLY A 109 7.42 9.45 -29.00
CA GLY A 109 8.00 8.89 -30.22
C GLY A 109 7.30 7.60 -30.64
N LEU A 110 7.02 6.69 -29.69
CA LEU A 110 6.26 5.47 -29.97
C LEU A 110 4.83 5.77 -30.47
N ASN A 111 4.17 6.76 -29.87
CA ASN A 111 2.81 7.17 -30.25
C ASN A 111 2.75 7.79 -31.66
N VAL A 112 3.78 8.57 -32.03
CA VAL A 112 3.88 9.20 -33.36
C VAL A 112 4.33 8.23 -34.45
N MET A 113 5.30 7.35 -34.16
CA MET A 113 5.84 6.40 -35.13
C MET A 113 4.90 5.22 -35.39
N PHE A 114 4.14 4.80 -34.38
CA PHE A 114 3.26 3.64 -34.46
C PHE A 114 1.80 3.96 -34.09
N PRO A 115 1.17 4.96 -34.74
CA PRO A 115 -0.19 5.36 -34.41
C PRO A 115 -1.15 4.20 -34.67
N LEU A 116 -0.95 3.45 -35.75
CA LEU A 116 -1.74 2.27 -36.13
C LEU A 116 -1.56 1.09 -35.17
N LEU A 117 -0.37 0.92 -34.58
CA LEU A 117 -0.10 -0.18 -33.66
C LEU A 117 -0.79 0.04 -32.30
N LEU A 118 -1.04 1.28 -31.90
CA LEU A 118 -1.79 1.60 -30.68
C LEU A 118 -3.31 1.72 -30.96
N LYS A 119 -3.68 2.09 -32.18
CA LYS A 119 -5.08 2.29 -32.63
C LYS A 119 -5.75 1.03 -33.18
N SER A 120 -5.00 -0.03 -33.49
CA SER A 120 -5.55 -1.31 -33.95
C SER A 120 -6.22 -2.06 -32.79
N ASP A 121 -7.43 -2.56 -33.03
CA ASP A 121 -8.17 -3.41 -32.09
C ASP A 121 -7.41 -4.69 -31.75
N TYR A 122 -6.70 -5.26 -32.74
CA TYR A 122 -5.91 -6.46 -32.56
C TYR A 122 -4.70 -6.25 -31.65
N THR A 123 -4.03 -5.10 -31.77
CA THR A 123 -2.87 -4.80 -30.92
C THR A 123 -3.28 -4.41 -29.51
N GLY A 124 -4.42 -3.72 -29.37
CA GLY A 124 -5.06 -3.51 -28.07
C GLY A 124 -5.38 -4.81 -27.36
N PHE A 125 -5.98 -5.74 -28.09
CA PHE A 125 -6.31 -7.07 -27.58
C PHE A 125 -5.04 -7.86 -27.22
N ALA A 126 -3.99 -7.82 -28.05
CA ALA A 126 -2.72 -8.46 -27.75
C ALA A 126 -2.05 -7.88 -26.49
N LEU A 127 -2.01 -6.55 -26.35
CA LEU A 127 -1.48 -5.89 -25.16
C LEU A 127 -2.34 -6.18 -23.92
N ALA A 128 -3.66 -6.17 -24.04
CA ALA A 128 -4.56 -6.55 -22.94
C ALA A 128 -4.39 -8.02 -22.54
N THR A 129 -4.13 -8.91 -23.50
CA THR A 129 -3.86 -10.32 -23.22
C THR A 129 -2.53 -10.49 -22.49
N ILE A 130 -1.48 -9.77 -22.92
CA ILE A 130 -0.19 -9.76 -22.22
C ILE A 130 -0.36 -9.18 -20.81
N ALA A 131 -1.08 -8.07 -20.66
CA ALA A 131 -1.42 -7.47 -19.36
C ALA A 131 -2.12 -8.48 -18.45
N PHE A 132 -3.14 -9.16 -18.97
CA PHE A 132 -3.93 -10.12 -18.22
C PHE A 132 -3.10 -11.34 -17.80
N ILE A 133 -2.23 -11.84 -18.67
CA ILE A 133 -1.30 -12.93 -18.34
C ILE A 133 -0.30 -12.46 -17.28
N SER A 134 0.32 -11.29 -17.45
CA SER A 134 1.22 -10.69 -16.46
C SER A 134 0.53 -10.46 -15.12
N TYR A 135 -0.72 -10.02 -15.13
CA TYR A 135 -1.56 -9.87 -13.95
C TYR A 135 -1.83 -11.20 -13.28
N CYS A 136 -2.21 -12.24 -14.03
CA CYS A 136 -2.41 -13.59 -13.51
C CYS A 136 -1.14 -14.14 -12.87
N PHE A 137 0.02 -13.91 -13.49
CA PHE A 137 1.32 -14.29 -12.92
C PHE A 137 1.63 -13.52 -11.63
N ALA A 138 1.39 -12.21 -11.61
CA ALA A 138 1.56 -11.37 -10.43
C ALA A 138 0.64 -11.79 -9.29
N PHE A 139 -0.62 -12.04 -9.59
CA PHE A 139 -1.65 -12.47 -8.64
C PHE A 139 -1.36 -13.86 -8.08
N ARG A 140 -1.01 -14.83 -8.94
CA ARG A 140 -0.63 -16.19 -8.50
C ARG A 140 0.61 -16.15 -7.59
N ARG A 141 1.53 -15.24 -7.88
CA ARG A 141 2.74 -15.01 -7.07
C ARG A 141 2.43 -14.27 -5.76
N LEU A 142 1.47 -13.35 -5.75
CA LEU A 142 0.93 -12.68 -4.57
C LEU A 142 0.18 -13.66 -3.65
N LEU A 143 -0.58 -14.61 -4.21
CA LEU A 143 -1.19 -15.70 -3.46
C LEU A 143 -0.14 -16.63 -2.83
N TYR A 144 0.95 -16.89 -3.55
CA TYR A 144 2.08 -17.65 -3.02
C TYR A 144 2.79 -16.87 -1.90
N TRP A 145 2.91 -15.54 -2.05
CA TRP A 145 3.46 -14.60 -1.08
C TRP A 145 2.66 -14.58 0.23
N ASN A 146 1.33 -14.71 0.20
CA ASN A 146 0.51 -14.85 1.41
C ASN A 146 0.77 -16.15 2.18
N LYS A 147 1.32 -17.19 1.52
CA LYS A 147 1.54 -18.51 2.12
C LYS A 147 2.95 -18.76 2.64
N THR A 148 3.99 -18.24 1.99
CA THR A 148 5.38 -18.63 2.30
C THR A 148 6.15 -17.66 3.18
N GLY A 149 5.53 -16.54 3.57
CA GLY A 149 6.27 -15.48 4.27
C GLY A 149 7.29 -14.78 3.36
N PHE A 150 7.63 -13.56 3.74
CA PHE A 150 8.40 -12.61 2.95
C PHE A 150 9.88 -13.06 2.79
N GLY A 151 10.46 -13.01 1.59
CA GLY A 151 11.93 -12.83 1.52
C GLY A 151 12.76 -13.35 0.35
N ARG A 152 12.25 -14.14 -0.62
CA ARG A 152 13.18 -14.81 -1.56
C ARG A 152 13.38 -14.20 -2.95
N ASN A 153 12.47 -13.37 -3.48
CA ASN A 153 12.60 -12.83 -4.84
C ASN A 153 12.00 -11.42 -5.00
N ASP A 154 12.54 -10.47 -4.23
CA ASP A 154 12.01 -9.11 -4.14
C ASP A 154 12.11 -8.31 -5.44
N LEU A 155 13.24 -8.37 -6.14
CA LEU A 155 13.44 -7.64 -7.40
C LEU A 155 12.44 -8.10 -8.47
N ALA A 156 12.22 -9.41 -8.58
CA ALA A 156 11.33 -9.98 -9.57
C ALA A 156 9.85 -9.68 -9.27
N ASN A 157 9.44 -9.56 -8.01
CA ASN A 157 8.10 -9.10 -7.65
C ASN A 157 7.89 -7.63 -8.01
N LEU A 158 8.92 -6.82 -7.80
CA LEU A 158 8.92 -5.38 -8.03
C LEU A 158 8.88 -5.04 -9.52
N VAL A 159 9.68 -5.75 -10.31
CA VAL A 159 9.64 -5.70 -11.78
C VAL A 159 8.29 -6.14 -12.30
N LEU A 160 7.73 -7.24 -11.75
CA LEU A 160 6.43 -7.76 -12.17
C LEU A 160 5.29 -6.80 -11.82
N GLN A 161 5.32 -6.18 -10.65
CA GLN A 161 4.33 -5.18 -10.23
C GLN A 161 4.44 -3.89 -11.04
N GLY A 162 5.65 -3.40 -11.32
CA GLY A 162 5.87 -2.26 -12.21
C GLY A 162 5.40 -2.52 -13.64
N PHE A 163 5.65 -3.72 -14.17
CA PHE A 163 5.11 -4.15 -15.46
C PHE A 163 3.57 -4.18 -15.45
N ASN A 164 2.99 -4.74 -14.39
CA ASN A 164 1.54 -4.86 -14.24
C ASN A 164 0.89 -3.47 -14.18
N ALA A 165 1.49 -2.54 -13.46
CA ALA A 165 1.03 -1.16 -13.33
C ALA A 165 1.10 -0.36 -14.65
N LEU A 166 2.20 -0.51 -15.39
CA LEU A 166 2.37 0.10 -16.72
C LEU A 166 1.34 -0.46 -17.73
N PHE A 167 1.04 -1.76 -17.63
CA PHE A 167 0.01 -2.38 -18.48
C PHE A 167 -1.43 -2.01 -18.05
N LEU A 168 -1.73 -1.97 -16.76
CA LEU A 168 -3.04 -1.58 -16.23
C LEU A 168 -3.36 -0.12 -16.55
N SER A 169 -2.39 0.78 -16.43
CA SER A 169 -2.56 2.18 -16.84
C SER A 169 -2.91 2.31 -18.32
N PHE A 170 -2.25 1.54 -19.19
CA PHE A 170 -2.58 1.50 -20.63
C PHE A 170 -3.98 0.92 -20.89
N PHE A 171 -4.34 -0.14 -20.16
CA PHE A 171 -5.66 -0.76 -20.25
C PHE A 171 -6.78 0.17 -19.77
N TYR A 172 -6.60 0.84 -18.63
CA TYR A 172 -7.58 1.80 -18.09
C TYR A 172 -7.79 3.00 -19.02
N LEU A 173 -6.71 3.49 -19.65
CA LEU A 173 -6.81 4.54 -20.66
C LEU A 173 -7.73 4.12 -21.82
N ARG A 174 -7.66 2.86 -22.25
CA ARG A 174 -8.50 2.32 -23.33
C ARG A 174 -9.91 1.94 -22.87
N LEU A 175 -10.07 1.46 -21.63
CA LEU A 175 -11.38 1.07 -21.09
C LEU A 175 -12.27 2.29 -20.86
N PHE A 176 -11.71 3.40 -20.37
CA PHE A 176 -12.49 4.57 -19.97
C PHE A 176 -12.64 5.63 -21.08
N LEU A 177 -11.84 5.58 -22.14
CA LEU A 177 -12.00 6.46 -23.29
C LEU A 177 -12.57 5.67 -24.49
N PRO A 178 -13.70 6.08 -25.05
CA PRO A 178 -14.21 5.51 -26.30
C PRO A 178 -13.14 5.56 -27.39
N ASP A 179 -12.99 4.48 -28.16
CA ASP A 179 -11.94 4.39 -29.21
C ASP A 179 -11.99 5.59 -30.16
N LYS A 180 -13.20 6.08 -30.47
CA LYS A 180 -13.41 7.27 -31.33
C LYS A 180 -12.81 8.56 -30.75
N ILE A 181 -12.81 8.71 -29.43
CA ILE A 181 -12.23 9.88 -28.74
C ILE A 181 -10.71 9.74 -28.69
N LEU A 182 -10.21 8.53 -28.39
CA LEU A 182 -8.77 8.21 -28.39
C LEU A 182 -8.13 8.37 -29.78
N LEU A 183 -8.83 7.94 -30.83
CA LEU A 183 -8.39 8.03 -32.22
C LEU A 183 -8.20 9.47 -32.70
N ASN A 184 -9.05 10.38 -32.20
CA ASN A 184 -9.09 11.80 -32.55
C ASN A 184 -8.30 12.69 -31.58
N LEU A 185 -7.85 12.14 -30.45
CA LEU A 185 -7.03 12.88 -29.51
C LEU A 185 -5.63 13.12 -30.10
N HIS A 186 -5.12 14.33 -29.93
CA HIS A 186 -3.75 14.66 -30.33
C HIS A 186 -2.75 13.74 -29.59
N PRO A 187 -1.71 13.19 -30.25
CA PRO A 187 -0.73 12.29 -29.63
C PRO A 187 -0.10 12.85 -28.35
N ALA A 188 0.09 14.18 -28.28
CA ALA A 188 0.60 14.82 -27.08
C ALA A 188 -0.32 14.65 -25.85
N LEU A 189 -1.65 14.67 -26.03
CA LEU A 189 -2.62 14.51 -24.93
C LEU A 189 -2.65 13.06 -24.43
N THR A 190 -2.60 12.08 -25.34
CA THR A 190 -2.53 10.66 -24.97
C THR A 190 -1.21 10.33 -24.27
N THR A 191 -0.10 10.92 -24.73
CA THR A 191 1.18 10.83 -24.04
C THR A 191 1.13 11.47 -22.65
N LEU A 192 0.53 12.65 -22.50
CA LEU A 192 0.38 13.31 -21.20
C LEU A 192 -0.39 12.45 -20.21
N LEU A 193 -1.54 11.89 -20.62
CA LEU A 193 -2.32 10.98 -19.78
C LEU A 193 -1.50 9.75 -19.38
N GLY A 194 -0.79 9.13 -20.34
CA GLY A 194 0.09 7.99 -20.07
C GLY A 194 1.18 8.31 -19.04
N ILE A 195 1.78 9.50 -19.11
CA ILE A 195 2.77 9.97 -18.15
C ILE A 195 2.15 10.15 -16.76
N VAL A 196 0.96 10.75 -16.66
CA VAL A 196 0.29 10.95 -15.36
C VAL A 196 0.02 9.61 -14.68
N PHE A 197 -0.52 8.64 -15.42
CA PHE A 197 -0.74 7.30 -14.87
C PHE A 197 0.55 6.59 -14.50
N PHE A 198 1.58 6.66 -15.35
CA PHE A 198 2.89 6.08 -15.06
C PHE A 198 3.50 6.68 -13.79
N LEU A 199 3.48 8.00 -13.64
CA LEU A 199 4.01 8.68 -12.45
C LEU A 199 3.23 8.31 -11.20
N TYR A 200 1.91 8.20 -11.29
CA TYR A 200 1.07 7.75 -10.18
C TYR A 200 1.49 6.34 -9.73
N GLU A 201 1.59 5.39 -10.66
CA GLU A 201 1.99 4.01 -10.39
C GLU A 201 3.43 3.87 -9.89
N ALA A 202 4.37 4.61 -10.47
CA ALA A 202 5.75 4.64 -9.99
C ALA A 202 5.81 5.17 -8.55
N SER A 203 4.99 6.18 -8.23
CA SER A 203 4.90 6.76 -6.89
C SER A 203 4.29 5.81 -5.85
N THR A 204 3.24 5.06 -6.20
CA THR A 204 2.64 4.07 -5.30
C THR A 204 3.59 2.89 -5.04
N LEU A 205 4.33 2.47 -6.06
CA LEU A 205 5.35 1.42 -5.93
C LEU A 205 6.51 1.87 -5.02
N GLU A 206 7.00 3.10 -5.18
CA GLU A 206 8.04 3.65 -4.30
C GLU A 206 7.55 3.79 -2.85
N LEU A 207 6.29 4.21 -2.64
CA LEU A 207 5.66 4.26 -1.32
C LEU A 207 5.62 2.89 -0.63
N LEU A 208 5.27 1.84 -1.39
CA LEU A 208 5.26 0.45 -0.90
C LEU A 208 6.69 -0.02 -0.52
N MET A 209 7.69 0.35 -1.33
CA MET A 209 9.09 0.03 -1.03
C MET A 209 9.58 0.69 0.27
N GLN A 210 9.22 1.96 0.48
CA GLN A 210 9.59 2.68 1.71
C GLN A 210 8.93 2.07 2.94
N HIS A 211 7.63 1.74 2.87
CA HIS A 211 6.92 1.03 3.94
C HIS A 211 7.61 -0.28 4.31
N LYS A 212 7.98 -1.06 3.31
CA LYS A 212 8.70 -2.32 3.52
C LYS A 212 10.06 -2.11 4.19
N SER A 213 10.84 -1.13 3.71
CA SER A 213 12.15 -0.81 4.29
C SER A 213 12.03 -0.45 5.77
N ASN A 214 11.05 0.38 6.12
CA ASN A 214 10.80 0.80 7.50
C ASN A 214 10.35 -0.37 8.38
N ARG A 215 9.51 -1.28 7.86
CA ARG A 215 9.09 -2.47 8.61
C ARG A 215 10.26 -3.42 8.89
N LEU A 216 11.15 -3.62 7.91
CA LEU A 216 12.36 -4.45 8.09
C LEU A 216 13.33 -3.86 9.11
N LYS A 217 13.42 -2.52 9.21
CA LYS A 217 14.23 -1.87 10.25
C LYS A 217 13.65 -2.10 11.65
N ARG A 218 12.32 -1.99 11.82
CA ARG A 218 11.63 -2.21 13.10
C ARG A 218 11.75 -3.65 13.62
N VAL A 219 11.77 -4.65 12.74
CA VAL A 219 11.91 -6.07 13.15
C VAL A 219 13.34 -6.40 13.60
N LYS A 220 14.33 -5.60 13.20
CA LYS A 220 15.75 -5.81 13.52
C LYS A 220 16.23 -5.01 14.73
N SER A 221 15.47 -4.00 15.17
CA SER A 221 15.72 -3.20 16.37
C SER A 221 15.05 -3.83 17.57
#